data_AF-A0A5E4XXS1-F1
#
_entry.id   AF-A0A5E4XXS1-F1
#
_cell.length_a   1.000
_cell.length_b   1.000
_cell.length_c   1.000
_cell.angle_alpha   90.00
_cell.angle_beta   90.00
_cell.angle_gamma   90.00
#
_symmetry.space_group_name_H-M   'P 1'
#
loop_
_entity.id
_entity.type
_entity.pdbx_description
1 polymer ?
#
loop_
_entity_poly.entity_id
_entity_poly.type
_entity_poly.pdbx_seq_one_letter_code
_entity_poly.pdbx_strand_id
1 'polypeptide(L)'
;MTNKKTPQELIEFSVQLHAQLRCYLDMPAWTPVMGAMLLAGLRPEVEAGCTEIPTDGWVGLEGIELDRGTNGRFIEARRILREWNDWCEEEGQAPAMLPPIDFIAWCVDYEIKERFAVFSSFPWIDAFKGVVGYPGENVHVPFEVALYAAKTAQPLNEILSRLDAMDRRALDASRLLSAASAPITAAIPISPSNPLRQFLTTEEFAAALGIAPQTIRKGYSTDGHYCDVRPTKLPNRRLAWPTDAVDRILQASRGNK
;
A
#
# COMPACT_ATOMS: atom_id res chain seq x y z
N MET A 1 -1.71 10.21 -15.69
CA MET A 1 -1.77 8.83 -15.16
C MET A 1 -1.26 8.88 -13.74
N THR A 2 -2.15 8.82 -12.75
CA THR A 2 -1.75 8.85 -11.34
C THR A 2 -1.10 7.52 -11.00
N ASN A 3 0.24 7.49 -11.03
CA ASN A 3 1.01 6.34 -10.58
C ASN A 3 0.72 6.17 -9.09
N LYS A 4 -0.23 5.28 -8.76
CA LYS A 4 -0.60 4.99 -7.37
C LYS A 4 0.60 4.29 -6.76
N LYS A 5 1.39 5.05 -6.00
CA LYS A 5 2.52 4.54 -5.21
C LYS A 5 2.08 3.28 -4.46
N THR A 6 2.91 2.25 -4.48
CA THR A 6 2.62 1.02 -3.74
C THR A 6 2.52 1.32 -2.23
N PRO A 7 1.81 0.51 -1.44
CA PRO A 7 1.75 0.72 0.01
C PRO A 7 3.13 0.80 0.66
N GLN A 8 4.11 0.05 0.13
CA GLN A 8 5.48 0.08 0.60
C GLN A 8 6.21 1.39 0.24
N GLU A 9 6.07 1.86 -1.01
CA GLU A 9 6.62 3.15 -1.43
C GLU A 9 6.04 4.33 -0.62
N LEU A 10 4.77 4.24 -0.23
CA LEU A 10 4.15 5.24 0.66
C LEU A 10 4.76 5.23 2.06
N ILE A 11 5.04 4.03 2.61
CA ILE A 11 5.70 3.89 3.91
C ILE A 11 7.13 4.45 3.83
N GLU A 12 7.92 4.05 2.84
CA GLU A 12 9.29 4.53 2.65
C GLU A 12 9.33 6.05 2.45
N PHE A 13 8.43 6.60 1.63
CA PHE A 13 8.26 8.04 1.47
C PHE A 13 7.93 8.74 2.79
N SER A 14 7.02 8.17 3.58
CA SER A 14 6.65 8.75 4.88
C SER A 14 7.82 8.76 5.86
N VAL A 15 8.63 7.69 5.89
CA VAL A 15 9.82 7.59 6.75
C VAL A 15 10.87 8.62 6.33
N GLN A 16 11.15 8.72 5.02
CA GLN A 16 12.10 9.69 4.49
C GLN A 16 11.65 11.11 4.77
N LEU A 17 10.36 11.41 4.59
CA LEU A 17 9.81 12.73 4.86
C LEU A 17 9.93 13.11 6.33
N HIS A 18 9.59 12.20 7.25
CA HIS A 18 9.74 12.46 8.69
C HIS A 18 11.20 12.67 9.10
N ALA A 19 12.13 11.88 8.55
CA ALA A 19 13.56 12.08 8.78
C ALA A 19 14.00 13.48 8.33
N GLN A 20 13.55 13.91 7.15
CA GLN A 20 13.85 15.24 6.63
C GLN A 20 13.26 16.36 7.49
N LEU A 21 11.99 16.25 7.91
CA LEU A 21 11.35 17.21 8.82
C LEU A 21 12.12 17.32 10.15
N ARG A 22 12.57 16.18 10.68
CA ARG A 22 13.34 16.14 11.93
C ARG A 22 14.70 16.80 11.81
N CYS A 23 15.40 16.62 10.68
CA CYS A 23 16.65 17.36 10.43
C CYS A 23 16.46 18.87 10.49
N TYR A 24 15.33 19.41 10.03
CA TYR A 24 15.04 20.84 10.15
C TYR A 24 14.69 21.26 11.58
N LEU A 25 13.93 20.43 12.30
CA LEU A 25 13.57 20.70 13.70
C LEU A 25 14.75 20.61 14.66
N ASP A 26 15.74 19.77 14.36
CA ASP A 26 16.98 19.64 15.14
C ASP A 26 17.95 20.82 14.92
N MET A 27 17.63 21.75 14.00
CA MET A 27 18.42 22.97 13.82
C MET A 27 18.30 23.89 15.04
N PRO A 28 19.39 24.55 15.46
CA PRO A 28 19.36 25.42 16.64
C PRO A 28 18.52 26.68 16.42
N ALA A 29 18.43 27.16 15.18
CA ALA A 29 17.62 28.32 14.84
C ALA A 29 17.18 28.31 13.37
N TRP A 30 16.03 28.93 13.12
CA TRP A 30 15.49 29.23 11.81
C TRP A 30 15.48 30.73 11.57
N THR A 31 15.64 31.15 10.31
CA THR A 31 15.17 32.48 9.89
C THR A 31 13.65 32.43 9.76
N PRO A 32 12.92 33.53 9.97
CA PRO A 32 11.47 33.58 9.74
C PRO A 32 11.06 33.14 8.33
N VAL A 33 11.90 33.48 7.34
CA VAL A 33 11.74 33.06 5.94
C VAL A 33 11.83 31.54 5.81
N MET A 34 12.82 30.92 6.45
CA MET A 34 12.96 29.47 6.45
C MET A 34 11.76 28.79 7.13
N GLY A 35 11.29 29.31 8.26
CA GLY A 35 10.09 28.81 8.94
C GLY A 35 8.86 28.88 8.03
N ALA A 36 8.63 30.01 7.37
CA ALA A 36 7.52 30.20 6.44
C ALA A 36 7.61 29.26 5.22
N MET A 37 8.80 29.04 4.67
CA MET A 37 9.02 28.08 3.58
C MET A 37 8.70 26.66 4.01
N LEU A 38 9.22 26.22 5.17
CA LEU A 38 9.01 24.88 5.70
C LEU A 38 7.54 24.60 5.96
N LEU A 39 6.83 25.51 6.63
CA LEU A 39 5.40 25.38 6.93
C LEU A 39 4.50 25.44 5.68
N ALA A 40 4.99 25.97 4.57
CA ALA A 40 4.32 25.94 3.28
C ALA A 40 4.74 24.75 2.39
N GLY A 41 5.65 23.90 2.85
CA GLY A 41 6.10 22.73 2.08
C GLY A 41 7.20 23.00 1.06
N LEU A 42 7.94 24.09 1.21
CA LEU A 42 9.09 24.43 0.39
C LEU A 42 10.38 24.02 1.11
N ARG A 43 11.33 23.44 0.38
CA ARG A 43 12.61 23.02 0.96
C ARG A 43 13.58 24.22 1.05
N PRO A 44 14.02 24.69 2.23
CA PRO A 44 14.99 25.77 2.31
C PRO A 44 16.39 25.29 1.89
N GLU A 45 17.15 26.18 1.26
CA GLU A 45 18.59 26.00 1.03
C GLU A 45 19.37 26.48 2.26
N VAL A 46 19.64 25.53 3.15
CA VAL A 46 20.28 25.78 4.46
C VAL A 46 21.64 26.47 4.32
N GLU A 47 22.39 26.15 3.27
CA GLU A 47 23.74 26.68 3.04
C GLU A 47 23.74 28.17 2.61
N ALA A 48 22.67 28.63 1.96
CA ALA A 48 22.56 30.00 1.45
C ALA A 48 21.94 30.98 2.46
N GLY A 49 21.48 30.49 3.62
CA GLY A 49 20.91 31.33 4.67
C GLY A 49 19.57 31.98 4.31
N CYS A 50 18.74 31.29 3.50
CA CYS A 50 17.40 31.68 3.04
C CYS A 50 16.86 33.02 3.58
N THR A 51 17.21 34.11 2.90
CA THR A 51 16.75 35.48 3.24
C THR A 51 15.51 35.90 2.48
N GLU A 52 15.19 35.23 1.37
CA GLU A 52 14.04 35.54 0.52
C GLU A 52 13.32 34.27 0.06
N ILE A 53 12.01 34.36 -0.15
CA ILE A 53 11.21 33.27 -0.69
C ILE A 53 11.41 33.23 -2.22
N PRO A 54 11.92 32.12 -2.77
CA PRO A 54 12.16 31.98 -4.21
C PRO A 54 10.90 32.24 -5.05
N THR A 55 11.10 32.79 -6.24
CA THR A 55 10.00 33.13 -7.15
C THR A 55 9.63 32.00 -8.10
N ASP A 56 10.59 31.20 -8.56
CA ASP A 56 10.41 30.16 -9.57
C ASP A 56 11.37 28.97 -9.37
N GLY A 57 10.97 27.79 -9.88
CA GLY A 57 11.86 26.64 -10.05
C GLY A 57 12.39 26.06 -8.75
N TRP A 58 11.49 25.76 -7.80
CA TRP A 58 11.87 25.30 -6.46
C TRP A 58 11.43 23.87 -6.19
N VAL A 59 12.08 23.22 -5.22
CA VAL A 59 11.76 21.85 -4.82
C VAL A 59 10.91 21.84 -3.55
N GLY A 60 9.78 21.13 -3.59
CA GLY A 60 8.96 20.90 -2.40
C GLY A 60 9.65 20.01 -1.37
N LEU A 61 9.16 19.98 -0.14
CA LEU A 61 9.70 19.10 0.90
C LEU A 61 9.66 17.61 0.52
N GLU A 62 8.69 17.23 -0.32
CA GLU A 62 8.53 15.90 -0.90
C GLU A 62 9.49 15.57 -2.06
N GLY A 63 10.36 16.51 -2.46
CA GLY A 63 11.31 16.31 -3.57
C GLY A 63 10.71 16.48 -4.96
N ILE A 64 9.47 17.00 -5.07
CA ILE A 64 8.83 17.31 -6.36
C ILE A 64 9.21 18.73 -6.76
N GLU A 65 9.66 18.90 -8.00
CA GLU A 65 9.88 20.21 -8.60
C GLU A 65 8.54 20.93 -8.79
N LEU A 66 8.48 22.17 -8.30
CA LEU A 66 7.31 23.02 -8.36
C LEU A 66 7.44 23.96 -9.55
N ASP A 67 6.46 23.91 -10.44
CA ASP A 67 6.36 24.85 -11.56
C ASP A 67 6.16 26.29 -11.08
N ARG A 68 6.63 27.21 -11.92
CA ARG A 68 6.68 28.67 -11.73
C ARG A 68 5.47 29.27 -11.00
N GLY A 69 5.76 30.12 -9.99
CA GLY A 69 4.97 31.16 -9.32
C GLY A 69 3.48 30.99 -8.95
N THR A 70 2.77 30.07 -9.59
CA THR A 70 1.32 29.85 -9.48
C THR A 70 1.01 28.70 -8.51
N ASN A 71 2.05 28.05 -7.98
CA ASN A 71 1.88 27.03 -6.97
C ASN A 71 1.43 27.69 -5.66
N GLY A 72 0.33 27.19 -5.09
CA GLY A 72 -0.27 27.72 -3.85
C GLY A 72 0.74 27.83 -2.70
N ARG A 73 1.77 26.98 -2.69
CA ARG A 73 2.82 26.97 -1.66
C ARG A 73 3.64 28.25 -1.57
N PHE A 74 3.93 28.90 -2.69
CA PHE A 74 4.64 30.20 -2.64
C PHE A 74 3.76 31.30 -2.06
N ILE A 75 2.45 31.23 -2.35
CA ILE A 75 1.46 32.17 -1.80
C ILE A 75 1.30 31.94 -0.30
N GLU A 76 1.21 30.67 0.11
CA GLU A 76 1.16 30.23 1.51
C GLU A 76 2.39 30.71 2.28
N ALA A 77 3.60 30.47 1.77
CA ALA A 77 4.84 30.90 2.42
C ALA A 77 4.89 32.42 2.61
N ARG A 78 4.55 33.19 1.57
CA ARG A 78 4.53 34.67 1.64
C ARG A 78 3.47 35.17 2.61
N ARG A 79 2.34 34.47 2.72
CA ARG A 79 1.28 34.81 3.67
C ARG A 79 1.72 34.57 5.11
N ILE A 80 2.29 33.40 5.41
CA ILE A 80 2.84 33.10 6.74
C ILE A 80 3.89 34.14 7.13
N LEU A 81 4.82 34.45 6.22
CA LEU A 81 5.88 35.43 6.48
C LEU A 81 5.33 36.85 6.71
N ARG A 82 4.28 37.25 5.99
CA ARG A 82 3.63 38.55 6.21
C ARG A 82 3.02 38.63 7.60
N GLU A 83 2.24 37.64 7.99
CA GLU A 83 1.62 37.62 9.32
C GLU A 83 2.66 37.60 10.44
N TRP A 84 3.79 36.92 10.22
CA TRP A 84 4.92 36.96 11.14
C TRP A 84 5.48 38.38 11.30
N ASN A 85 5.69 39.07 10.18
CA ASN A 85 6.21 40.43 10.20
C ASN A 85 5.23 41.42 10.84
N ASP A 86 3.93 41.30 10.51
CA ASP A 86 2.88 42.13 11.11
C ASP A 86 2.83 41.92 12.63
N TRP A 87 2.90 40.66 13.09
CA TRP A 87 2.99 40.31 14.52
C TRP A 87 4.26 40.88 15.18
N CYS A 88 5.40 40.78 14.51
CA CYS A 88 6.67 41.34 14.97
C CYS A 88 6.60 42.87 15.16
N GLU A 89 5.96 43.57 14.22
CA GLU A 89 5.73 45.01 14.30
C GLU A 89 4.84 45.39 15.49
N GLU A 90 3.80 44.59 15.78
CA GLU A 90 2.88 44.80 16.90
C GLU A 90 3.55 44.56 18.26
N GLU A 91 4.33 43.47 18.39
CA GLU A 91 5.03 43.10 19.63
C GLU A 91 6.36 43.86 19.83
N GLY A 92 6.82 44.60 18.82
CA GLY A 92 8.11 45.29 18.84
C GLY A 92 9.31 44.34 18.84
N GLN A 93 9.15 43.13 18.30
CA GLN A 93 10.18 42.11 18.20
C GLN A 93 10.63 41.96 16.75
N ALA A 94 11.94 41.80 16.51
CA ALA A 94 12.45 41.54 15.15
C ALA A 94 13.60 40.51 15.18
N PRO A 95 13.33 39.27 15.64
CA PRO A 95 14.36 38.24 15.68
C PRO A 95 14.78 37.85 14.26
N ALA A 96 16.06 38.04 13.93
CA ALA A 96 16.63 37.57 12.67
C ALA A 96 16.70 36.03 12.60
N MET A 97 16.82 35.39 13.78
CA MET A 97 16.83 33.95 13.95
C MET A 97 16.09 33.58 15.24
N LEU A 98 15.35 32.47 15.22
CA LEU A 98 14.62 31.96 16.37
C LEU A 98 14.57 30.43 16.39
N PRO A 99 14.43 29.79 17.57
CA PRO A 99 14.27 28.34 17.66
C PRO A 99 13.10 27.84 16.80
N PRO A 100 13.24 26.69 16.12
CA PRO A 100 12.17 26.11 15.30
C PRO A 100 10.84 25.97 16.04
N ILE A 101 10.92 25.56 17.31
CA ILE A 101 9.76 25.29 18.14
C ILE A 101 8.97 26.56 18.47
N ASP A 102 9.66 27.70 18.59
CA ASP A 102 9.05 28.99 18.91
C ASP A 102 8.26 29.52 17.71
N PHE A 103 8.82 29.38 16.49
CA PHE A 103 8.11 29.75 15.26
C PHE A 103 6.87 28.88 15.04
N ILE A 104 6.96 27.58 15.32
CA ILE A 104 5.82 26.66 15.22
C ILE A 104 4.77 26.97 16.29
N ALA A 105 5.19 27.26 17.53
CA ALA A 105 4.29 27.65 18.60
C ALA A 105 3.51 28.91 18.23
N TRP A 106 4.20 29.96 17.76
CA TRP A 106 3.55 31.17 17.24
C TRP A 106 2.51 30.83 16.15
N CYS A 107 2.87 29.98 15.19
CA CYS A 107 1.96 29.63 14.10
C CYS A 107 0.68 28.93 14.60
N VAL A 108 0.80 28.10 15.65
CA VAL A 108 -0.32 27.41 16.30
C VAL A 108 -1.14 28.37 17.16
N ASP A 109 -0.48 29.17 18.01
CA ASP A 109 -1.12 30.08 18.96
C ASP A 109 -1.88 31.21 18.25
N TYR A 110 -1.37 31.67 17.12
CA TYR A 110 -2.04 32.67 16.26
C TYR A 110 -3.01 32.06 15.24
N GLU A 111 -3.26 30.75 15.33
CA GLU A 111 -4.23 30.03 14.50
C GLU A 111 -4.08 30.32 13.00
N ILE A 112 -2.83 30.42 12.52
CA ILE A 112 -2.53 30.85 11.15
C ILE A 112 -3.25 29.94 10.13
N LYS A 113 -3.27 28.64 10.38
CA LYS A 113 -3.96 27.68 9.52
C LYS A 113 -5.46 27.99 9.47
N GLU A 114 -6.10 28.14 10.62
CA GLU A 114 -7.54 28.30 10.77
C GLU A 114 -8.00 29.65 10.21
N ARG A 115 -7.24 30.73 10.45
CA ARG A 115 -7.49 32.07 9.91
C ARG A 115 -7.49 32.10 8.38
N PHE A 116 -6.68 31.27 7.74
CA PHE A 116 -6.49 31.29 6.29
C PHE A 116 -6.99 30.05 5.56
N ALA A 117 -7.65 29.12 6.27
CA ALA A 117 -8.17 27.87 5.70
C ALA A 117 -9.15 28.09 4.53
N VAL A 118 -9.80 29.26 4.46
CA VAL A 118 -10.72 29.64 3.37
C VAL A 118 -9.97 29.88 2.05
N PHE A 119 -8.71 30.35 2.12
CA PHE A 119 -7.95 30.82 0.96
C PHE A 119 -6.77 29.91 0.62
N SER A 120 -6.31 29.09 1.56
CA SER A 120 -5.08 28.31 1.41
C SER A 120 -5.17 27.03 2.24
N SER A 121 -4.54 25.97 1.74
CA SER A 121 -4.48 24.68 2.44
C SER A 121 -3.09 24.53 3.01
N PHE A 122 -2.95 24.36 4.33
CA PHE A 122 -1.65 24.24 4.99
C PHE A 122 -1.40 22.81 5.51
N PRO A 123 -1.27 21.80 4.63
CA PRO A 123 -1.06 20.42 5.07
C PRO A 123 0.28 20.23 5.80
N TRP A 124 1.26 21.09 5.50
CA TRP A 124 2.58 21.03 6.11
C TRP A 124 2.59 21.55 7.55
N ILE A 125 1.72 22.50 7.92
CA ILE A 125 1.53 22.90 9.33
C ILE A 125 1.11 21.68 10.16
N ASP A 126 0.15 20.87 9.68
CA ASP A 126 -0.27 19.66 10.36
C ASP A 126 0.83 18.60 10.45
N ALA A 127 1.64 18.46 9.40
CA ALA A 127 2.79 17.56 9.40
C ALA A 127 3.81 17.96 10.48
N PHE A 128 4.15 19.25 10.59
CA PHE A 128 5.05 19.75 11.64
C PHE A 128 4.42 19.62 13.03
N LYS A 129 3.13 19.92 13.20
CA LYS A 129 2.38 19.70 14.46
C LYS A 129 2.47 18.24 14.92
N GLY A 130 2.25 17.30 14.00
CA GLY A 130 2.32 15.87 14.27
C GLY A 130 3.72 15.42 14.72
N VAL A 131 4.79 16.02 14.19
CA VAL A 131 6.17 15.70 14.60
C VAL A 131 6.53 16.31 15.96
N VAL A 132 6.04 17.52 16.26
CA VAL A 132 6.30 18.23 17.53
C VAL A 132 5.41 17.72 18.67
N GLY A 133 4.36 16.95 18.37
CA GLY A 133 3.46 16.34 19.36
C GLY A 133 2.23 17.18 19.69
N TYR A 134 1.88 18.17 18.86
CA TYR A 134 0.60 18.87 18.98
C TYR A 134 -0.55 17.95 18.54
N PRO A 135 -1.67 17.90 19.27
CA PRO A 135 -2.82 17.10 18.86
C PRO A 135 -3.40 17.65 17.56
N GLY A 136 -3.29 16.87 16.47
CA GLY A 136 -3.89 17.16 15.18
C GLY A 136 -5.14 16.33 14.92
N GLU A 137 -6.14 16.91 14.26
CA GLU A 137 -7.24 16.17 13.62
C GLU A 137 -6.68 15.45 12.38
N ASN A 138 -6.24 14.20 12.56
CA ASN A 138 -5.36 13.50 11.62
C ASN A 138 -6.00 13.15 10.26
N VAL A 139 -5.32 13.55 9.17
CA VAL A 139 -5.40 12.96 7.81
C VAL A 139 -4.15 12.10 7.48
N HIS A 140 -3.12 12.11 8.34
CA HIS A 140 -1.87 11.37 8.11
C HIS A 140 -1.70 10.18 9.06
N VAL A 141 -1.11 9.09 8.55
CA VAL A 141 -0.71 7.93 9.36
C VAL A 141 0.33 8.40 10.38
N PRO A 142 0.09 8.24 11.70
CA PRO A 142 1.05 8.67 12.72
C PRO A 142 2.41 8.00 12.51
N PHE A 143 3.49 8.75 12.77
CA PHE A 143 4.87 8.27 12.57
C PHE A 143 5.15 6.93 13.23
N GLU A 144 4.66 6.73 14.45
CA GLU A 144 4.83 5.48 15.20
C GLU A 144 4.25 4.29 14.43
N VAL A 145 3.09 4.50 13.79
CA VAL A 145 2.42 3.51 12.96
C VAL A 145 3.18 3.30 11.65
N ALA A 146 3.66 4.37 11.02
CA ALA A 146 4.45 4.28 9.78
C ALA A 146 5.81 3.58 10.00
N LEU A 147 6.52 3.91 11.10
CA LEU A 147 7.80 3.31 11.48
C LEU A 147 7.62 1.84 11.87
N TYR A 148 6.57 1.53 12.62
CA TYR A 148 6.22 0.14 12.95
C TYR A 148 5.87 -0.65 11.68
N ALA A 149 5.06 -0.09 10.78
CA ALA A 149 4.76 -0.70 9.49
C ALA A 149 6.03 -0.94 8.65
N ALA A 150 6.95 0.03 8.59
CA ALA A 150 8.24 -0.11 7.91
C ALA A 150 9.11 -1.24 8.50
N LYS A 151 9.23 -1.27 9.84
CA LYS A 151 10.02 -2.30 10.55
C LYS A 151 9.43 -3.70 10.38
N THR A 152 8.11 -3.83 10.36
CA THR A 152 7.43 -5.12 10.17
C THR A 152 7.41 -5.58 8.69
N ALA A 153 7.46 -4.65 7.73
CA ALA A 153 7.52 -4.97 6.31
C ALA A 153 8.86 -5.61 5.90
N GLN A 154 9.97 -5.24 6.54
CA GLN A 154 11.31 -5.76 6.20
C GLN A 154 11.42 -7.29 6.37
N PRO A 155 11.09 -7.91 7.53
CA PRO A 155 11.10 -9.36 7.68
C PRO A 155 10.14 -10.06 6.73
N LEU A 156 8.96 -9.47 6.47
CA LEU A 156 7.94 -10.07 5.62
C LEU A 156 8.43 -10.14 4.16
N ASN A 157 9.03 -9.07 3.66
CA ASN A 157 9.61 -9.03 2.32
C ASN A 157 10.78 -10.01 2.16
N GLU A 158 11.59 -10.20 3.20
CA GLU A 158 12.64 -11.22 3.21
C GLU A 158 12.07 -12.65 3.18
N ILE A 159 10.96 -12.90 3.89
CA ILE A 159 10.28 -14.20 3.83
C ILE A 159 9.69 -14.44 2.44
N LEU A 160 9.02 -13.44 1.86
CA LEU A 160 8.45 -13.52 0.51
C LEU A 160 9.55 -13.73 -0.54
N SER A 161 10.68 -13.02 -0.44
CA SER A 161 11.81 -13.19 -1.36
C SER A 161 12.42 -14.59 -1.27
N ARG A 162 12.51 -15.15 -0.05
CA ARG A 162 12.96 -16.54 0.17
C ARG A 162 11.99 -17.56 -0.39
N LEU A 163 10.69 -17.34 -0.24
CA LEU A 163 9.66 -18.21 -0.82
C LEU A 163 9.72 -18.17 -2.35
N ASP A 164 9.82 -16.99 -2.96
CA ASP A 164 10.00 -16.85 -4.41
C ASP A 164 11.30 -17.50 -4.91
N ALA A 165 12.37 -17.46 -4.10
CA ALA A 165 13.63 -18.13 -4.43
C ALA A 165 13.50 -19.66 -4.31
N MET A 166 12.71 -20.15 -3.35
CA MET A 166 12.40 -21.58 -3.22
C MET A 166 11.55 -22.07 -4.39
N ASP A 167 10.51 -21.32 -4.78
CA ASP A 167 9.66 -21.66 -5.92
C ASP A 167 10.45 -21.66 -7.23
N ARG A 168 11.33 -20.67 -7.44
CA ARG A 168 12.25 -20.66 -8.58
C ARG A 168 13.20 -21.86 -8.58
N ARG A 169 13.80 -22.21 -7.44
CA ARG A 169 14.65 -23.41 -7.32
C ARG A 169 13.86 -24.70 -7.56
N ALA A 170 12.62 -24.78 -7.10
CA ALA A 170 11.75 -25.93 -7.34
C ALA A 170 11.37 -26.06 -8.82
N LEU A 171 11.11 -24.94 -9.50
CA LEU A 171 10.87 -24.89 -10.94
C LEU A 171 12.12 -25.28 -11.74
N ASP A 172 13.30 -24.79 -11.36
CA ASP A 172 14.56 -25.11 -12.03
C ASP A 172 14.98 -26.58 -11.80
N ALA A 173 14.79 -27.11 -10.58
CA ALA A 173 14.98 -28.52 -10.29
C ALA A 173 14.03 -29.39 -11.14
N SER A 174 12.77 -28.97 -11.30
CA SER A 174 11.79 -29.64 -12.15
C SER A 174 12.18 -29.60 -13.64
N ARG A 175 12.79 -28.51 -14.12
CA ARG A 175 13.32 -28.40 -15.48
C ARG A 175 14.52 -29.32 -15.73
N LEU A 176 15.42 -29.43 -14.76
CA LEU A 176 16.57 -30.35 -14.84
C LEU A 176 16.12 -31.81 -14.86
N LEU A 177 15.09 -32.16 -14.08
CA LEU A 177 14.45 -33.48 -14.11
C LEU A 177 13.69 -33.72 -15.43
N SER A 178 13.08 -32.68 -16.01
CA SER A 178 12.36 -32.77 -17.28
C SER A 178 13.28 -32.83 -18.51
N ALA A 179 14.51 -32.32 -18.44
CA ALA A 179 15.51 -32.42 -19.52
C ALA A 179 16.04 -33.86 -19.72
N ALA A 180 15.83 -34.74 -18.73
CA ALA A 180 16.20 -36.16 -18.81
C ALA A 180 15.10 -37.05 -19.44
N SER A 181 13.97 -36.49 -19.89
CA SER A 181 12.90 -37.28 -20.51
C SER A 181 12.35 -36.62 -21.78
N ALA A 182 12.54 -37.29 -22.91
CA ALA A 182 11.86 -37.00 -24.17
C ALA A 182 10.32 -37.19 -24.03
N PRO A 183 9.49 -36.65 -24.94
CA PRO A 183 8.19 -36.11 -24.60
C PRO A 183 7.18 -37.22 -24.35
N ILE A 184 6.43 -37.10 -23.25
CA ILE A 184 5.15 -37.77 -23.11
C ILE A 184 4.10 -36.67 -22.89
N THR A 185 3.18 -36.67 -23.84
CA THR A 185 1.95 -35.89 -24.03
C THR A 185 1.42 -35.16 -22.79
N ALA A 186 1.17 -33.86 -22.98
CA ALA A 186 0.61 -32.94 -22.00
C ALA A 186 -0.58 -33.52 -21.21
N ALA A 187 -0.37 -33.75 -19.91
CA ALA A 187 -1.42 -34.00 -18.94
C ALA A 187 -1.66 -32.72 -18.11
N ILE A 188 -2.92 -32.31 -18.08
CA ILE A 188 -3.50 -31.19 -17.31
C ILE A 188 -3.08 -31.32 -15.83
N PRO A 189 -2.79 -30.21 -15.10
CA PRO A 189 -2.34 -30.29 -13.71
C PRO A 189 -3.43 -30.91 -12.83
N ILE A 190 -3.16 -32.13 -12.34
CA ILE A 190 -3.97 -32.82 -11.34
C ILE A 190 -3.75 -32.09 -10.02
N SER A 191 -4.77 -31.37 -9.55
CA SER A 191 -4.76 -30.84 -8.18
C SER A 191 -4.67 -32.01 -7.19
N PRO A 192 -3.86 -31.92 -6.12
CA PRO A 192 -3.69 -33.03 -5.19
C PRO A 192 -5.02 -33.33 -4.49
N SER A 193 -5.56 -34.52 -4.75
CA SER A 193 -6.75 -35.05 -4.09
C SER A 193 -6.47 -35.17 -2.59
N ASN A 194 -7.22 -34.43 -1.78
CA ASN A 194 -7.13 -34.52 -0.32
C ASN A 194 -7.68 -35.91 0.13
N PRO A 195 -6.84 -36.79 0.72
CA PRO A 195 -7.23 -38.16 1.04
C PRO A 195 -8.24 -38.27 2.19
N LEU A 196 -8.60 -37.16 2.85
CA LEU A 196 -9.64 -37.12 3.89
C LEU A 196 -11.02 -36.72 3.37
N ARG A 197 -11.17 -36.42 2.07
CA ARG A 197 -12.48 -36.07 1.49
C ARG A 197 -13.29 -37.33 1.18
N GLN A 198 -14.33 -37.56 1.97
CA GLN A 198 -15.29 -38.65 1.76
C GLN A 198 -16.20 -38.43 0.53
N PHE A 199 -16.21 -37.22 -0.04
CA PHE A 199 -17.05 -36.86 -1.18
C PHE A 199 -16.31 -35.97 -2.18
N LEU A 200 -16.54 -36.22 -3.46
CA LEU A 200 -16.08 -35.45 -4.62
C LEU A 200 -17.10 -34.38 -5.00
N THR A 201 -16.62 -33.25 -5.49
CA THR A 201 -17.46 -32.24 -6.14
C THR A 201 -17.88 -32.71 -7.54
N THR A 202 -18.94 -32.13 -8.10
CA THR A 202 -19.38 -32.46 -9.46
C THR A 202 -18.31 -32.18 -10.51
N GLU A 203 -17.44 -31.19 -10.30
CA GLU A 203 -16.35 -30.85 -11.23
C GLU A 203 -15.23 -31.89 -11.19
N GLU A 204 -14.82 -32.32 -9.98
CA GLU A 204 -13.83 -33.39 -9.80
C GLU A 204 -14.36 -34.73 -10.32
N PHE A 205 -15.63 -35.05 -10.07
CA PHE A 205 -16.29 -36.26 -10.59
C PHE A 205 -16.39 -36.26 -12.12
N ALA A 206 -16.66 -35.09 -12.71
CA ALA A 206 -16.68 -34.90 -14.17
C ALA A 206 -15.30 -35.09 -14.79
N ALA A 207 -14.27 -34.52 -14.17
CA ALA A 207 -12.88 -34.65 -14.60
C ALA A 207 -12.42 -36.12 -14.54
N ALA A 208 -12.77 -36.85 -13.47
CA ALA A 208 -12.41 -38.27 -13.32
C ALA A 208 -13.03 -39.17 -14.41
N LEU A 209 -14.22 -38.83 -14.90
CA LEU A 209 -14.91 -39.55 -15.98
C LEU A 209 -14.58 -39.02 -17.38
N GLY A 210 -13.88 -37.88 -17.49
CA GLY A 210 -13.58 -37.23 -18.77
C GLY A 210 -14.80 -36.60 -19.45
N ILE A 211 -15.82 -36.21 -18.69
CA ILE A 211 -17.11 -35.71 -19.21
C ILE A 211 -17.30 -34.25 -18.77
N ALA A 212 -18.03 -33.45 -19.54
CA ALA A 212 -18.37 -32.10 -19.13
C ALA A 212 -19.32 -32.09 -17.91
N PRO A 213 -19.09 -31.24 -16.89
CA PRO A 213 -19.89 -31.23 -15.66
C PRO A 213 -21.38 -30.89 -15.90
N GLN A 214 -21.67 -30.17 -16.98
CA GLN A 214 -23.03 -29.88 -17.42
C GLN A 214 -23.84 -31.14 -17.76
N THR A 215 -23.19 -32.17 -18.32
CA THR A 215 -23.84 -33.43 -18.70
C THR A 215 -24.28 -34.20 -17.46
N ILE A 216 -23.45 -34.22 -16.42
CA ILE A 216 -23.76 -34.86 -15.14
C ILE A 216 -24.92 -34.15 -14.43
N ARG A 217 -24.93 -32.81 -14.43
CA ARG A 217 -26.03 -32.02 -13.86
C ARG A 217 -27.35 -32.28 -14.60
N LYS A 218 -27.30 -32.39 -15.93
CA LYS A 218 -28.47 -32.70 -16.77
C LYS A 218 -29.00 -34.11 -16.50
N GLY A 219 -28.13 -35.12 -16.49
CA GLY A 219 -28.50 -36.50 -16.19
C GLY A 219 -29.14 -36.65 -14.80
N TYR A 220 -28.53 -36.03 -13.78
CA TYR A 220 -29.13 -36.01 -12.44
C TYR A 220 -30.49 -35.30 -12.39
N SER A 221 -30.68 -34.22 -13.15
CA SER A 221 -31.97 -33.52 -13.17
C SER A 221 -33.08 -34.31 -13.87
N THR A 222 -32.75 -35.12 -14.88
CA THR A 222 -33.73 -35.91 -15.64
C THR A 222 -34.04 -37.22 -14.95
N ASP A 223 -33.01 -37.95 -14.51
CA ASP A 223 -33.14 -39.33 -14.05
C ASP A 223 -33.01 -39.45 -12.51
N GLY A 224 -32.62 -38.38 -11.81
CA GLY A 224 -32.39 -38.38 -10.35
C GLY A 224 -31.13 -39.14 -9.92
N HIS A 225 -30.36 -39.66 -10.88
CA HIS A 225 -29.10 -40.37 -10.69
C HIS A 225 -28.24 -40.22 -11.95
N TYR A 226 -26.95 -40.53 -11.86
CA TYR A 226 -26.06 -40.57 -13.02
C TYR A 226 -25.30 -41.90 -12.98
N CYS A 227 -25.48 -42.76 -13.99
CA CYS A 227 -24.86 -44.09 -14.07
C CYS A 227 -24.98 -44.88 -12.76
N ASP A 228 -26.20 -45.04 -12.25
CA ASP A 228 -26.56 -45.69 -10.98
C ASP A 228 -25.97 -45.08 -9.69
N VAL A 229 -25.35 -43.90 -9.77
CA VAL A 229 -24.82 -43.19 -8.61
C VAL A 229 -25.74 -42.03 -8.23
N ARG A 230 -26.12 -41.97 -6.96
CA ARG A 230 -26.92 -40.89 -6.38
C ARG A 230 -26.04 -39.93 -5.57
N PRO A 231 -26.02 -38.62 -5.90
CA PRO A 231 -25.30 -37.64 -5.10
C PRO A 231 -26.02 -37.35 -3.79
N THR A 232 -25.25 -37.02 -2.75
CA THR A 232 -25.77 -36.49 -1.50
C THR A 232 -25.92 -34.98 -1.61
N LYS A 233 -27.11 -34.45 -1.33
CA LYS A 233 -27.36 -33.00 -1.37
C LYS A 233 -26.88 -32.37 -0.05
N LEU A 234 -25.87 -31.49 -0.15
CA LEU A 234 -25.33 -30.77 0.99
C LEU A 234 -26.20 -29.55 1.34
N PRO A 235 -26.14 -29.05 2.60
CA PRO A 235 -26.88 -27.87 3.04
C PRO A 235 -26.53 -26.59 2.26
N ASN A 236 -25.34 -26.53 1.65
CA ASN A 236 -24.91 -25.46 0.74
C ASN A 236 -25.46 -25.59 -0.70
N ARG A 237 -26.47 -26.46 -0.91
CA ARG A 237 -27.11 -26.78 -2.20
C ARG A 237 -26.16 -27.40 -3.25
N ARG A 238 -24.93 -27.78 -2.88
CA ARG A 238 -24.02 -28.51 -3.76
C ARG A 238 -24.31 -30.02 -3.72
N LEU A 239 -23.92 -30.71 -4.79
CA LEU A 239 -23.99 -32.15 -4.92
C LEU A 239 -22.64 -32.76 -4.52
N ALA A 240 -22.67 -33.71 -3.59
CA ALA A 240 -21.53 -34.46 -3.11
C ALA A 240 -21.58 -35.88 -3.66
N TRP A 241 -20.60 -36.27 -4.47
CA TRP A 241 -20.51 -37.58 -5.10
C TRP A 241 -19.61 -38.50 -4.26
N PRO A 242 -19.99 -39.75 -3.99
CA PRO A 242 -19.12 -40.70 -3.30
C PRO A 242 -17.81 -40.92 -4.08
N THR A 243 -16.68 -41.06 -3.39
CA THR A 243 -15.38 -41.35 -4.04
C THR A 243 -15.39 -42.68 -4.79
N ASP A 244 -16.03 -43.70 -4.21
CA ASP A 244 -16.09 -45.06 -4.76
C ASP A 244 -16.97 -45.16 -6.02
N ALA A 245 -17.71 -44.10 -6.34
CA ALA A 245 -18.63 -44.06 -7.48
C ALA A 245 -17.89 -44.18 -8.82
N VAL A 246 -16.71 -43.55 -8.94
CA VAL A 246 -15.92 -43.57 -10.18
C VAL A 246 -15.43 -44.99 -10.46
N ASP A 247 -14.91 -45.67 -9.45
CA ASP A 247 -14.42 -47.04 -9.58
C ASP A 247 -15.55 -48.01 -9.94
N ARG A 248 -16.74 -47.83 -9.38
CA ARG A 248 -17.91 -48.65 -9.73
C ARG A 248 -18.32 -48.47 -11.19
N ILE A 249 -18.33 -47.23 -11.70
CA ILE A 249 -18.68 -46.96 -13.11
C ILE A 249 -17.63 -47.56 -14.04
N LEU A 250 -16.33 -47.41 -13.72
CA LEU A 250 -15.24 -47.99 -14.49
C LEU A 250 -15.26 -49.52 -14.45
N GLN A 251 -15.55 -50.13 -13.30
CA GLN A 251 -15.72 -51.59 -13.18
C GLN A 251 -16.94 -52.10 -13.94
N ALA A 252 -18.09 -51.41 -13.86
CA ALA A 252 -19.30 -51.77 -14.60
C ALA A 252 -19.08 -51.76 -16.12
N SER A 253 -18.30 -50.81 -16.63
CA SER A 253 -17.92 -50.79 -18.06
C SER A 253 -17.02 -51.95 -18.48
N ARG A 254 -16.22 -52.51 -17.56
CA ARG A 254 -15.31 -53.64 -17.83
C ARG A 254 -16.00 -55.01 -17.77
N GLY A 255 -17.10 -55.12 -17.02
CA GLY A 255 -17.86 -56.37 -16.86
C GLY A 255 -18.86 -56.67 -17.98
N ASN A 256 -19.03 -55.77 -18.95
CA ASN A 256 -19.92 -55.94 -20.08
C ASN A 256 -19.12 -56.39 -21.32
N LYS A 257 -18.68 -57.65 -21.32
CA LYS A 257 -18.02 -58.32 -22.45
C LYS A 257 -18.47 -59.77 -22.54
#